data_AF-A0AAW7MDQ7-F1
#
_entry.id   AF-A0AAW7MDQ7-F1
#
_cell.length_a   1.000
_cell.length_b   1.000
_cell.length_c   1.000
_cell.angle_alpha   90.00
_cell.angle_beta   90.00
_cell.angle_gamma   90.00
#
_symmetry.space_group_name_H-M   'P 1'
#
loop_
_entity.id
_entity.type
_entity.pdbx_description
1 polymer ?
#
loop_
_entity_poly.entity_id
_entity_poly.type
_entity_poly.pdbx_seq_one_letter_code
_entity_poly.pdbx_strand_id
1 'polypeptide(L)'
;MSYHENVKSCIKLIKQIPGLYGLPKIEIHADFPCHIIDDDKHFYELEDAYICFVEHPPLDDANIVTFYVELPDNVELNSILSEKQYLIFSQNDSHVTFNVEVSILTDKTHTLEVHSTFREDGLTVRVEHNKEGNEQGKYTSFPENQVKAVLNYMMATRAIINFSGVGRVLNNKQLGHLLILGFETGNFLHEDYPPHWHLIYRWPYRIGSQAPHIYVDEDGKNIVNKVSIDGISGVSGTFNPGEWFDFVSPYGEQLLSISIDQDGGFTIRDQHLNQFQVTAYQRSGVYVYFNDNVLFHLNAIDETEDGCLTIIQKSAFGKLVEEMSYNPHTGTITDFMSEQLGEGQ
;
A
#
# COMPACT_ATOMS: atom_id res chain seq x y z
N MET A 1 19.12 1.47 -16.96
CA MET A 1 18.41 0.26 -17.42
C MET A 1 19.14 -0.26 -18.63
N SER A 2 19.32 -1.58 -18.74
CA SER A 2 19.86 -2.14 -19.98
C SER A 2 18.70 -2.30 -20.97
N TYR A 3 18.89 -1.94 -22.24
CA TYR A 3 17.91 -2.10 -23.33
C TYR A 3 17.63 -3.60 -23.67
N HIS A 4 17.91 -4.53 -22.76
CA HIS A 4 17.89 -5.97 -23.02
C HIS A 4 16.64 -6.69 -22.50
N GLU A 5 15.78 -6.01 -21.74
CA GLU A 5 14.57 -6.62 -21.17
C GLU A 5 13.34 -5.84 -21.63
N ASN A 6 12.32 -6.58 -22.09
CA ASN A 6 11.01 -6.01 -22.40
C ASN A 6 10.32 -5.55 -21.12
N VAL A 7 9.53 -4.49 -21.24
CA VAL A 7 8.70 -3.92 -20.19
C VAL A 7 7.29 -4.47 -20.30
N LYS A 8 6.60 -4.55 -19.16
CA LYS A 8 5.20 -4.95 -19.07
C LYS A 8 4.33 -3.80 -18.57
N SER A 9 3.31 -3.45 -19.35
CA SER A 9 2.30 -2.47 -18.96
C SER A 9 0.99 -3.20 -18.64
N CYS A 10 0.38 -2.89 -17.50
CA CYS A 10 -0.90 -3.46 -17.09
C CYS A 10 -2.06 -2.57 -17.51
N ILE A 11 -3.11 -3.20 -18.04
CA ILE A 11 -4.35 -2.55 -18.43
C ILE A 11 -5.48 -3.20 -17.64
N LYS A 12 -6.33 -2.38 -17.03
CA LYS A 12 -7.50 -2.82 -16.26
C LYS A 12 -8.78 -2.29 -16.91
N LEU A 13 -9.65 -3.18 -17.33
CA LEU A 13 -10.95 -2.88 -17.93
C LEU A 13 -12.02 -3.10 -16.86
N ILE A 14 -12.59 -2.02 -16.33
CA ILE A 14 -13.54 -2.07 -15.21
C ILE A 14 -14.96 -2.25 -15.75
N LYS A 15 -15.64 -3.30 -15.29
CA LYS A 15 -17.02 -3.62 -15.62
C LYS A 15 -17.95 -2.62 -14.95
N GLN A 16 -19.02 -2.24 -15.64
CA GLN A 16 -20.10 -1.45 -15.05
C GLN A 16 -20.92 -2.25 -14.05
N ILE A 17 -21.05 -3.56 -14.27
CA ILE A 17 -21.74 -4.49 -13.39
C ILE A 17 -20.76 -5.64 -13.05
N PRO A 18 -20.36 -5.79 -11.77
CA PRO A 18 -19.55 -6.93 -11.33
C PRO A 18 -20.28 -8.28 -11.51
N GLY A 19 -19.51 -9.36 -11.60
CA GLY A 19 -20.04 -10.73 -11.63
C GLY A 19 -20.50 -11.24 -13.01
N LEU A 20 -20.24 -10.48 -14.08
CA LEU A 20 -20.33 -10.98 -15.46
C LEU A 20 -18.98 -11.59 -15.88
N TYR A 21 -18.99 -12.85 -16.30
CA TYR A 21 -17.77 -13.65 -16.54
C TYR A 21 -17.60 -14.06 -18.00
N GLY A 22 -16.35 -14.31 -18.38
CA GLY A 22 -15.88 -14.66 -19.71
C GLY A 22 -14.74 -13.74 -20.12
N LEU A 23 -13.58 -14.29 -20.46
CA LEU A 23 -12.48 -13.48 -20.95
C LEU A 23 -12.82 -12.86 -22.31
N PRO A 24 -12.55 -11.55 -22.52
CA PRO A 24 -12.74 -10.92 -23.82
C PRO A 24 -11.68 -11.41 -24.83
N LYS A 25 -11.93 -11.21 -26.12
CA LYS A 25 -10.87 -11.34 -27.13
C LYS A 25 -10.23 -9.98 -27.34
N ILE A 26 -8.90 -9.93 -27.32
CA ILE A 26 -8.14 -8.69 -27.46
C ILE A 26 -7.21 -8.79 -28.66
N GLU A 27 -7.31 -7.82 -29.55
CA GLU A 27 -6.34 -7.57 -30.62
C GLU A 27 -5.70 -6.20 -30.39
N ILE A 28 -4.38 -6.12 -30.56
CA ILE A 28 -3.63 -4.86 -30.43
C ILE A 28 -2.88 -4.51 -31.71
N HIS A 29 -2.78 -3.22 -31.98
CA HIS A 29 -2.04 -2.66 -33.12
C HIS A 29 -1.05 -1.61 -32.63
N ALA A 30 0.19 -1.71 -33.08
CA ALA A 30 1.25 -0.73 -32.84
C ALA A 30 2.25 -0.74 -34.00
N ASP A 31 3.04 0.33 -34.13
CA ASP A 31 4.13 0.47 -35.09
C ASP A 31 5.49 -0.02 -34.56
N PHE A 32 5.48 -0.69 -33.40
CA PHE A 32 6.62 -1.34 -32.76
C PHE A 32 6.24 -2.76 -32.30
N PRO A 33 7.22 -3.62 -32.00
CA PRO A 33 6.95 -4.96 -31.47
C PRO A 33 6.21 -4.88 -30.12
N CYS A 34 4.97 -5.34 -30.06
CA CYS A 34 4.25 -5.53 -28.81
C CYS A 34 3.26 -6.68 -28.92
N HIS A 35 2.91 -7.32 -27.81
CA HIS A 35 1.90 -8.38 -27.77
C HIS A 35 1.21 -8.44 -26.41
N ILE A 36 -0.01 -8.99 -26.37
CA ILE A 36 -0.67 -9.38 -25.12
C ILE A 36 0.00 -10.65 -24.60
N ILE A 37 0.30 -10.68 -23.30
CA ILE A 37 0.79 -11.88 -22.63
C ILE A 37 -0.42 -12.79 -22.33
N ASP A 38 -0.55 -13.87 -23.09
CA ASP A 38 -1.70 -14.79 -23.01
C ASP A 38 -1.40 -15.97 -22.07
N ASP A 39 -1.38 -15.67 -20.76
CA ASP A 39 -1.33 -16.68 -19.69
C ASP A 39 -2.20 -16.26 -18.50
N ASP A 40 -2.60 -17.22 -17.66
CA ASP A 40 -3.52 -16.98 -16.53
C ASP A 40 -3.00 -16.01 -15.46
N LYS A 41 -1.71 -15.65 -15.47
CA LYS A 41 -1.12 -14.67 -14.54
C LYS A 41 -1.18 -13.26 -15.07
N HIS A 42 -1.12 -13.10 -16.39
CA HIS A 42 -1.04 -11.81 -17.07
C HIS A 42 -2.29 -11.47 -17.87
N PHE A 43 -3.22 -12.41 -18.02
CA PHE A 43 -4.53 -12.17 -18.61
C PHE A 43 -5.59 -12.96 -17.84
N TYR A 44 -6.34 -12.26 -17.00
CA TYR A 44 -7.32 -12.88 -16.12
C TYR A 44 -8.51 -11.96 -15.85
N GLU A 45 -9.57 -12.55 -15.29
CA GLU A 45 -10.78 -11.84 -14.90
C GLU A 45 -10.90 -11.78 -13.37
N LEU A 46 -11.33 -10.62 -12.89
CA LEU A 46 -11.81 -10.39 -11.53
C LEU A 46 -13.34 -10.26 -11.58
N GLU A 47 -13.99 -10.21 -10.42
CA GLU A 47 -15.44 -10.00 -10.37
C GLU A 47 -15.83 -8.67 -11.05
N ASP A 48 -15.07 -7.60 -10.80
CA ASP A 48 -15.35 -6.23 -11.26
C ASP A 48 -14.52 -5.77 -12.46
N ALA A 49 -13.56 -6.57 -12.94
CA ALA A 49 -12.64 -6.14 -13.99
C ALA A 49 -12.04 -7.27 -14.83
N TYR A 50 -11.45 -6.91 -15.97
CA TYR A 50 -10.48 -7.73 -16.68
C TYR A 50 -9.10 -7.10 -16.54
N ILE A 51 -8.07 -7.92 -16.34
CA ILE A 51 -6.67 -7.51 -16.26
C ILE A 51 -5.92 -8.13 -17.42
N CYS A 52 -5.21 -7.33 -18.20
CA CYS A 52 -4.31 -7.83 -19.23
C CYS A 52 -2.98 -7.06 -19.22
N PHE A 53 -1.90 -7.72 -19.64
CA PHE A 53 -0.59 -7.11 -19.79
C PHE A 53 -0.17 -7.05 -21.25
N VAL A 54 0.43 -5.93 -21.64
CA VAL A 54 1.15 -5.76 -22.89
C VAL A 54 2.64 -5.83 -22.61
N GLU A 55 3.35 -6.71 -23.31
CA GLU A 55 4.81 -6.72 -23.34
C GLU A 55 5.31 -5.91 -24.54
N HIS A 56 6.23 -4.97 -24.30
CA HIS A 56 6.82 -4.11 -25.32
C HIS A 56 8.28 -3.74 -24.97
N PRO A 57 9.11 -3.32 -25.94
CA PRO A 57 10.44 -2.78 -25.66
C PRO A 57 10.40 -1.58 -24.71
N PRO A 58 11.51 -1.21 -24.05
CA PRO A 58 11.61 0.05 -23.33
C PRO A 58 11.59 1.21 -24.34
N LEU A 59 10.40 1.80 -24.53
CA LEU A 59 10.10 2.83 -25.52
C LEU A 59 10.06 4.21 -24.86
N ASP A 60 10.51 5.24 -25.57
CA ASP A 60 10.44 6.64 -25.13
C ASP A 60 9.03 7.25 -25.33
N ASP A 61 8.87 8.57 -25.22
CA ASP A 61 7.56 9.25 -25.25
C ASP A 61 6.75 9.02 -26.55
N ALA A 62 5.41 9.08 -26.44
CA ALA A 62 4.44 9.06 -27.54
C ALA A 62 4.34 7.74 -28.35
N ASN A 63 4.62 6.60 -27.73
CA ASN A 63 4.38 5.28 -28.32
C ASN A 63 2.98 4.79 -27.96
N ILE A 64 2.13 4.57 -28.96
CA ILE A 64 0.70 4.27 -28.77
C ILE A 64 0.39 2.84 -29.20
N VAL A 65 -0.32 2.11 -28.34
CA VAL A 65 -0.95 0.83 -28.66
C VAL A 65 -2.45 1.05 -28.78
N THR A 66 -3.03 0.68 -29.92
CA THR A 66 -4.48 0.69 -30.12
C THR A 66 -5.04 -0.69 -29.79
N PHE A 67 -6.06 -0.74 -28.93
CA PHE A 67 -6.76 -1.95 -28.53
C PHE A 67 -8.09 -2.08 -29.25
N TYR A 68 -8.40 -3.29 -29.71
CA TYR A 68 -9.70 -3.73 -30.18
C TYR A 68 -10.13 -4.91 -29.32
N VAL A 69 -11.23 -4.76 -28.59
CA VAL A 69 -11.69 -5.74 -27.62
C VAL A 69 -13.10 -6.20 -27.98
N GLU A 70 -13.30 -7.50 -28.09
CA GLU A 70 -14.61 -8.14 -28.20
C GLU A 70 -14.98 -8.68 -26.81
N LEU A 71 -15.89 -7.98 -26.13
CA LEU A 71 -16.40 -8.33 -24.81
C LEU A 71 -17.40 -9.50 -24.88
N PRO A 72 -17.56 -10.27 -23.80
CA PRO A 72 -18.69 -11.19 -23.66
C PRO A 72 -20.04 -10.47 -23.72
N ASP A 73 -21.08 -11.23 -24.04
CA ASP A 73 -22.45 -10.70 -24.15
C ASP A 73 -22.90 -9.99 -22.86
N ASN A 74 -23.53 -8.83 -23.02
CA ASN A 74 -24.09 -7.98 -21.96
C ASN A 74 -23.07 -7.32 -21.02
N VAL A 75 -21.78 -7.33 -21.35
CA VAL A 75 -20.77 -6.61 -20.58
C VAL A 75 -20.65 -5.16 -21.08
N GLU A 76 -20.87 -4.20 -20.18
CA GLU A 76 -20.55 -2.78 -20.38
C GLU A 76 -19.36 -2.41 -19.52
N LEU A 77 -18.44 -1.60 -20.06
CA LEU A 77 -17.31 -1.06 -19.30
C LEU A 77 -17.67 0.29 -18.70
N ASN A 78 -17.35 0.48 -17.43
CA ASN A 78 -17.42 1.78 -16.77
C ASN A 78 -16.17 2.62 -17.07
N SER A 79 -15.00 1.99 -17.05
CA SER A 79 -13.72 2.68 -17.29
C SER A 79 -12.61 1.74 -17.72
N ILE A 80 -11.55 2.30 -18.30
CA ILE A 80 -10.31 1.60 -18.62
C ILE A 80 -9.16 2.36 -17.98
N LEU A 81 -8.24 1.63 -17.36
CA LEU A 81 -7.11 2.17 -16.63
C LEU A 81 -5.79 1.61 -17.16
N SER A 82 -4.79 2.47 -17.20
CA SER A 82 -3.37 2.13 -17.31
C SER A 82 -2.61 3.00 -16.32
N GLU A 83 -1.74 2.40 -15.50
CA GLU A 83 -1.19 3.03 -14.30
C GLU A 83 -2.29 3.64 -13.42
N LYS A 84 -2.19 4.93 -13.11
CA LYS A 84 -3.22 5.72 -12.39
C LYS A 84 -4.06 6.60 -13.34
N GLN A 85 -4.07 6.31 -14.64
CA GLN A 85 -4.74 7.12 -15.65
C GLN A 85 -6.00 6.44 -16.19
N TYR A 86 -7.10 7.19 -16.24
CA TYR A 86 -8.32 6.82 -16.93
C TYR A 86 -8.21 7.10 -18.41
N LEU A 87 -8.43 6.06 -19.22
CA LEU A 87 -8.36 6.13 -20.67
C LEU A 87 -9.73 6.41 -21.27
N ILE A 88 -9.73 7.19 -22.35
CA ILE A 88 -10.91 7.39 -23.18
C ILE A 88 -11.08 6.17 -24.07
N PHE A 89 -12.30 5.64 -24.13
CA PHE A 89 -12.66 4.51 -24.97
C PHE A 89 -14.00 4.75 -25.67
N SER A 90 -14.23 4.01 -26.75
CA SER A 90 -15.54 3.89 -27.38
C SER A 90 -16.03 2.45 -27.25
N GLN A 91 -17.28 2.26 -26.84
CA GLN A 91 -17.94 0.97 -26.84
C GLN A 91 -19.16 1.02 -27.77
N ASN A 92 -19.27 0.03 -28.66
CA ASN A 92 -20.43 -0.22 -29.51
C ASN A 92 -20.81 -1.70 -29.41
N ASP A 93 -21.92 -2.00 -28.75
CA ASP A 93 -22.29 -3.36 -28.33
C ASP A 93 -21.12 -4.04 -27.59
N SER A 94 -20.66 -5.19 -28.08
CA SER A 94 -19.52 -5.92 -27.52
C SER A 94 -18.16 -5.39 -27.96
N HIS A 95 -18.08 -4.43 -28.87
CA HIS A 95 -16.81 -3.97 -29.43
C HIS A 95 -16.32 -2.71 -28.73
N VAL A 96 -15.12 -2.78 -28.16
CA VAL A 96 -14.46 -1.66 -27.49
C VAL A 96 -13.17 -1.28 -28.23
N THR A 97 -12.91 0.02 -28.33
CA THR A 97 -11.67 0.55 -28.89
C THR A 97 -11.12 1.66 -28.00
N PHE A 98 -9.81 1.62 -27.75
CA PHE A 98 -9.09 2.65 -26.99
C PHE A 98 -7.61 2.66 -27.34
N ASN A 99 -6.92 3.71 -26.91
CA ASN A 99 -5.49 3.87 -27.08
C ASN A 99 -4.81 3.92 -25.71
N VAL A 100 -3.66 3.27 -25.62
CA VAL A 100 -2.78 3.31 -24.45
C VAL A 100 -1.46 3.90 -24.89
N GLU A 101 -0.98 4.94 -24.20
CA GLU A 101 0.41 5.35 -24.32
C GLU A 101 1.25 4.42 -23.45
N VAL A 102 2.19 3.72 -24.08
CA VAL A 102 3.17 2.85 -23.40
C VAL A 102 4.53 3.53 -23.45
N SER A 103 5.21 3.60 -22.32
CA SER A 103 6.55 4.18 -22.20
C SER A 103 7.38 3.38 -21.21
N ILE A 104 8.58 3.86 -20.84
CA ILE A 104 9.42 3.25 -19.79
C ILE A 104 8.73 3.39 -18.42
N LEU A 105 7.64 2.65 -18.23
CA LEU A 105 7.13 2.30 -16.93
C LEU A 105 8.00 1.15 -16.42
N THR A 106 8.49 1.30 -15.20
CA THR A 106 9.36 0.33 -14.55
C THR A 106 8.61 -1.00 -14.32
N ASP A 107 9.31 -2.09 -13.98
CA ASP A 107 8.74 -3.43 -13.66
C ASP A 107 7.64 -3.45 -12.56
N LYS A 108 7.27 -2.29 -12.03
CA LYS A 108 6.17 -2.05 -11.08
C LYS A 108 5.10 -1.24 -11.78
N THR A 109 3.89 -1.80 -11.84
CA THR A 109 2.70 -1.13 -12.37
C THR A 109 1.79 -0.68 -11.24
N HIS A 110 1.37 0.57 -11.25
CA HIS A 110 0.42 1.10 -10.27
C HIS A 110 -1.04 0.67 -10.53
N THR A 111 -1.29 -0.09 -11.60
CA THR A 111 -2.62 -0.58 -11.95
C THR A 111 -3.07 -1.75 -11.08
N LEU A 112 -2.13 -2.58 -10.63
CA LEU A 112 -2.41 -3.70 -9.72
C LEU A 112 -2.46 -3.26 -8.25
N GLU A 113 -1.56 -2.36 -7.86
CA GLU A 113 -1.45 -1.86 -6.49
C GLU A 113 -2.28 -0.57 -6.29
N VAL A 114 -3.46 -0.71 -5.68
CA VAL A 114 -4.25 0.45 -5.26
C VAL A 114 -3.70 0.94 -3.92
N HIS A 115 -3.06 2.11 -3.92
CA HIS A 115 -2.57 2.71 -2.69
C HIS A 115 -2.73 4.23 -2.68
N SER A 116 -3.05 4.76 -1.50
CA SER A 116 -2.98 6.18 -1.19
C SER A 116 -1.61 6.53 -0.62
N THR A 117 -1.12 7.75 -0.88
CA THR A 117 0.11 8.27 -0.26
C THR A 117 -0.10 9.71 0.19
N PHE A 118 0.25 9.98 1.44
CA PHE A 118 0.23 11.33 2.00
C PHE A 118 1.47 11.57 2.86
N ARG A 119 1.79 12.86 3.08
CA ARG A 119 3.00 13.28 3.78
C ARG A 119 2.68 14.24 4.91
N GLU A 120 3.45 14.10 5.96
CA GLU A 120 3.50 14.98 7.13
C GLU A 120 4.97 15.33 7.39
N ASP A 121 5.23 16.20 8.35
CA ASP A 121 6.62 16.58 8.70
C ASP A 121 7.44 15.33 9.05
N GLY A 122 8.42 15.00 8.20
CA GLY A 122 9.34 13.87 8.40
C GLY A 122 8.67 12.50 8.40
N LEU A 123 7.42 12.39 7.93
CA LEU A 123 6.67 11.14 7.81
C LEU A 123 6.03 11.04 6.42
N THR A 124 6.06 9.86 5.83
CA THR A 124 5.28 9.50 4.65
C THR A 124 4.51 8.24 4.98
N VAL A 125 3.24 8.22 4.62
CA VAL A 125 2.38 7.05 4.82
C VAL A 125 1.85 6.63 3.47
N ARG A 126 2.07 5.37 3.13
CA ARG A 126 1.44 4.70 1.99
C ARG A 126 0.47 3.67 2.57
N VAL A 127 -0.79 3.72 2.13
CA VAL A 127 -1.82 2.79 2.57
C VAL A 127 -2.20 1.91 1.40
N GLU A 128 -1.89 0.63 1.51
CA GLU A 128 -2.25 -0.42 0.56
C GLU A 128 -3.73 -0.81 0.77
N HIS A 129 -4.57 -0.46 -0.20
CA HIS A 129 -6.03 -0.69 -0.17
C HIS A 129 -6.35 -2.10 -0.66
N ASN A 130 -6.05 -3.09 0.19
CA ASN A 130 -6.30 -4.50 -0.12
C ASN A 130 -7.81 -4.79 -0.20
N LYS A 131 -8.25 -5.32 -1.34
CA LYS A 131 -9.65 -5.65 -1.63
C LYS A 131 -9.82 -7.16 -1.77
N GLU A 132 -10.86 -7.70 -1.14
CA GLU A 132 -11.22 -9.13 -1.25
C GLU A 132 -11.54 -9.48 -2.71
N GLY A 133 -11.06 -10.64 -3.17
CA GLY A 133 -11.21 -11.10 -4.55
C GLY A 133 -10.17 -10.57 -5.52
N ASN A 134 -9.31 -9.63 -5.10
CA ASN A 134 -8.18 -9.14 -5.90
C ASN A 134 -6.86 -9.86 -5.59
N GLU A 135 -6.87 -10.91 -4.76
CA GLU A 135 -5.65 -11.61 -4.38
C GLU A 135 -4.99 -12.29 -5.57
N GLN A 136 -3.66 -12.19 -5.65
CA GLN A 136 -2.87 -12.76 -6.73
C GLN A 136 -1.58 -13.41 -6.19
N GLY A 137 -0.95 -14.24 -7.01
CA GLY A 137 0.33 -14.87 -6.67
C GLY A 137 0.21 -15.84 -5.49
N LYS A 138 0.92 -15.57 -4.39
CA LYS A 138 0.94 -16.43 -3.19
C LYS A 138 -0.27 -16.27 -2.28
N TYR A 139 -1.06 -15.22 -2.46
CA TYR A 139 -2.30 -15.03 -1.72
C TYR A 139 -3.42 -15.81 -2.41
N THR A 140 -3.73 -17.01 -1.89
CA THR A 140 -4.81 -17.86 -2.41
C THR A 140 -6.15 -17.63 -1.71
N SER A 141 -6.17 -16.79 -0.67
CA SER A 141 -7.35 -16.41 0.11
C SER A 141 -7.12 -15.04 0.76
N PHE A 142 -8.17 -14.24 0.93
CA PHE A 142 -8.07 -12.92 1.53
C PHE A 142 -7.61 -12.97 2.99
N PRO A 143 -6.45 -12.38 3.36
CA PRO A 143 -5.98 -12.35 4.74
C PRO A 143 -6.63 -11.19 5.51
N GLU A 144 -7.97 -11.21 5.63
CA GLU A 144 -8.79 -10.10 6.15
C GLU A 144 -8.30 -9.57 7.51
N ASN A 145 -8.00 -10.49 8.43
CA ASN A 145 -7.60 -10.11 9.79
C ASN A 145 -6.21 -9.45 9.80
N GLN A 146 -5.28 -9.92 8.98
CA GLN A 146 -3.95 -9.31 8.85
C GLN A 146 -4.02 -7.95 8.17
N VAL A 147 -4.85 -7.78 7.14
CA VAL A 147 -5.09 -6.47 6.49
C VAL A 147 -5.57 -5.44 7.52
N LYS A 148 -6.58 -5.80 8.32
CA LYS A 148 -7.13 -4.93 9.37
C LYS A 148 -6.12 -4.64 10.48
N ALA A 149 -5.36 -5.66 10.91
CA ALA A 149 -4.34 -5.49 11.94
C ALA A 149 -3.22 -4.53 11.51
N VAL A 150 -2.66 -4.76 10.31
CA VAL A 150 -1.60 -3.94 9.72
C VAL A 150 -2.06 -2.48 9.59
N LEU A 151 -3.26 -2.22 9.06
CA LEU A 151 -3.81 -0.87 8.96
C LEU A 151 -3.86 -0.17 10.32
N ASN A 152 -4.32 -0.88 11.37
CA ASN A 152 -4.40 -0.32 12.72
C ASN A 152 -3.02 -0.05 13.33
N TYR A 153 -2.04 -0.94 13.14
CA TYR A 153 -0.66 -0.71 13.59
C TYR A 153 0.00 0.47 12.87
N MET A 154 -0.23 0.60 11.56
CA MET A 154 0.28 1.72 10.76
C MET A 154 -0.29 3.05 11.27
N MET A 155 -1.60 3.13 11.48
CA MET A 155 -2.23 4.37 11.95
C MET A 155 -1.88 4.71 13.41
N ALA A 156 -1.73 3.69 14.28
CA ALA A 156 -1.21 3.89 15.64
C ALA A 156 0.24 4.42 15.62
N THR A 157 1.07 3.88 14.73
CA THR A 157 2.46 4.33 14.56
C THR A 157 2.52 5.76 14.03
N ARG A 158 1.68 6.14 13.06
CA ARG A 158 1.53 7.54 12.61
C ARG A 158 1.19 8.45 13.78
N ALA A 159 0.19 8.09 14.60
CA ALA A 159 -0.22 8.88 15.75
C ALA A 159 0.91 9.03 16.78
N ILE A 160 1.68 7.96 17.06
CA ILE A 160 2.86 8.00 17.93
C ILE A 160 3.95 8.93 17.39
N ILE A 161 4.24 8.89 16.09
CA ILE A 161 5.24 9.76 15.45
C ILE A 161 4.83 11.23 15.57
N ASN A 162 3.55 11.52 15.35
CA ASN A 162 3.01 12.87 15.49
C ASN A 162 3.05 13.35 16.94
N PHE A 163 2.69 12.48 17.89
CA PHE A 163 2.70 12.81 19.32
C PHE A 163 4.12 13.02 19.86
N SER A 164 5.06 12.12 19.52
CA SER A 164 6.47 12.21 19.96
C SER A 164 7.22 13.39 19.32
N GLY A 165 6.75 13.89 18.17
CA GLY A 165 7.37 14.98 17.44
C GLY A 165 8.66 14.59 16.70
N VAL A 166 8.98 13.29 16.61
CA VAL A 166 10.19 12.80 15.92
C VAL A 166 10.18 13.16 14.43
N GLY A 167 9.01 13.13 13.78
CA GLY A 167 8.86 13.55 12.39
C GLY A 167 9.28 15.01 12.17
N ARG A 168 8.84 15.92 13.05
CA ARG A 168 9.25 17.33 13.01
C ARG A 168 10.76 17.52 13.20
N VAL A 169 11.39 16.72 14.06
CA VAL A 169 12.85 16.73 14.24
C VAL A 169 13.56 16.32 12.95
N LEU A 170 13.11 15.22 12.32
CA LEU A 170 13.66 14.74 11.04
C LEU A 170 13.54 15.79 9.95
N ASN A 171 12.36 16.42 9.82
CA ASN A 171 12.09 17.47 8.83
C ASN A 171 13.00 18.69 9.05
N ASN A 172 13.03 19.23 10.27
CA ASN A 172 13.80 20.43 10.59
C ASN A 172 15.31 20.23 10.40
N LYS A 173 15.82 19.03 10.71
CA LYS A 173 17.24 18.68 10.55
C LYS A 173 17.58 18.12 9.16
N GLN A 174 16.59 17.95 8.28
CA GLN A 174 16.75 17.35 6.94
C GLN A 174 17.43 15.98 6.99
N LEU A 175 17.03 15.14 7.95
CA LEU A 175 17.61 13.82 8.19
C LEU A 175 16.88 12.68 7.45
N GLY A 176 16.01 13.02 6.50
CA GLY A 176 15.17 12.07 5.79
C GLY A 176 13.76 12.00 6.41
N HIS A 177 13.12 10.84 6.31
CA HIS A 177 11.74 10.65 6.79
C HIS A 177 11.50 9.20 7.24
N LEU A 178 10.53 9.02 8.14
CA LEU A 178 9.93 7.73 8.39
C LEU A 178 8.92 7.44 7.27
N LEU A 179 8.86 6.20 6.83
CA LEU A 179 7.91 5.70 5.84
C LEU A 179 7.16 4.52 6.45
N ILE A 180 5.85 4.67 6.57
CA ILE A 180 4.94 3.60 6.98
C ILE A 180 4.25 3.06 5.74
N LEU A 181 4.26 1.74 5.57
CA LEU A 181 3.50 1.05 4.54
C LEU A 181 3.12 -0.37 5.01
N GLY A 182 2.02 -0.89 4.50
CA GLY A 182 1.54 -2.24 4.70
C GLY A 182 2.02 -3.19 3.59
N PHE A 183 1.29 -4.28 3.41
CA PHE A 183 1.55 -5.28 2.38
C PHE A 183 0.46 -5.28 1.29
N GLU A 184 0.78 -5.83 0.13
CA GLU A 184 -0.12 -5.90 -1.04
C GLU A 184 -0.53 -7.34 -1.36
N THR A 185 -1.83 -7.61 -1.53
CA THR A 185 -2.35 -8.95 -1.89
C THR A 185 -2.47 -9.17 -3.40
N GLY A 186 -2.61 -8.11 -4.20
CA GLY A 186 -2.96 -8.18 -5.62
C GLY A 186 -1.81 -8.02 -6.62
N ASN A 187 -0.57 -7.84 -6.14
CA ASN A 187 0.58 -7.53 -6.99
C ASN A 187 1.55 -8.71 -7.09
N PHE A 188 1.36 -9.59 -8.08
CA PHE A 188 2.24 -10.76 -8.27
C PHE A 188 3.62 -10.41 -8.87
N LEU A 189 3.79 -9.22 -9.45
CA LEU A 189 5.08 -8.74 -9.98
C LEU A 189 6.04 -8.34 -8.85
N HIS A 190 5.49 -7.98 -7.70
CA HIS A 190 6.23 -7.66 -6.49
C HIS A 190 5.60 -8.39 -5.31
N GLU A 191 5.90 -9.69 -5.19
CA GLU A 191 5.30 -10.55 -4.17
C GLU A 191 5.62 -10.06 -2.75
N ASP A 192 4.63 -9.42 -2.12
CA ASP A 192 4.75 -8.85 -0.78
C ASP A 192 4.29 -9.83 0.31
N TYR A 193 4.88 -11.03 0.29
CA TYR A 193 4.44 -12.19 1.06
C TYR A 193 5.54 -12.70 2.01
N PRO A 194 5.22 -13.20 3.22
CA PRO A 194 3.90 -13.25 3.87
C PRO A 194 3.45 -11.87 4.44
N PRO A 195 2.21 -11.71 4.94
CA PRO A 195 1.72 -10.46 5.52
C PRO A 195 2.68 -9.80 6.51
N HIS A 196 2.95 -8.51 6.29
CA HIS A 196 3.80 -7.69 7.14
C HIS A 196 3.50 -6.21 6.95
N TRP A 197 4.15 -5.37 7.76
CA TRP A 197 4.16 -3.93 7.56
C TRP A 197 5.54 -3.37 7.85
N HIS A 198 5.74 -2.12 7.47
CA HIS A 198 7.02 -1.46 7.58
C HIS A 198 6.93 -0.18 8.41
N LEU A 199 8.00 0.06 9.17
CA LEU A 199 8.38 1.37 9.66
C LEU A 199 9.79 1.64 9.16
N ILE A 200 9.92 2.12 7.92
CA ILE A 200 11.22 2.35 7.29
C ILE A 200 11.74 3.72 7.70
N TYR A 201 13.02 3.81 8.07
CA TYR A 201 13.70 5.10 8.15
C TYR A 201 14.49 5.34 6.87
N ARG A 202 13.93 6.18 5.99
CA ARG A 202 14.51 6.58 4.71
C ARG A 202 15.49 7.72 4.94
N TRP A 203 16.78 7.42 4.77
CA TRP A 203 17.84 8.42 4.77
C TRP A 203 17.76 9.30 3.50
N PRO A 204 18.26 10.56 3.53
CA PRO A 204 18.15 11.49 2.41
C PRO A 204 18.69 10.95 1.08
N TYR A 205 19.74 10.12 1.12
CA TYR A 205 20.40 9.56 -0.06
C TYR A 205 20.17 8.04 -0.24
N ARG A 206 19.12 7.49 0.39
CA ARG A 206 18.69 6.08 0.37
C ARG A 206 19.67 5.06 0.95
N ILE A 207 20.95 5.09 0.60
CA ILE A 207 21.95 4.11 1.07
C ILE A 207 22.05 4.22 2.60
N GLY A 208 21.91 3.10 3.29
CA GLY A 208 21.88 3.04 4.77
C GLY A 208 20.48 3.18 5.38
N SER A 209 19.43 3.40 4.58
CA SER A 209 18.05 3.40 5.07
C SER A 209 17.74 2.05 5.71
N GLN A 210 17.05 2.09 6.85
CA GLN A 210 16.71 0.92 7.63
C GLN A 210 15.28 0.53 7.32
N ALA A 211 15.07 -0.68 6.80
CA ALA A 211 13.77 -1.19 6.40
C ALA A 211 13.35 -2.41 7.24
N PRO A 212 12.78 -2.19 8.43
CA PRO A 212 12.01 -3.18 9.16
C PRO A 212 10.85 -3.76 8.34
N HIS A 213 10.70 -5.07 8.44
CA HIS A 213 9.58 -5.87 7.95
C HIS A 213 9.01 -6.60 9.17
N ILE A 214 7.89 -6.10 9.67
CA ILE A 214 7.25 -6.58 10.89
C ILE A 214 6.15 -7.55 10.45
N TYR A 215 6.46 -8.85 10.52
CA TYR A 215 5.55 -9.90 10.08
C TYR A 215 4.43 -10.12 11.06
N VAL A 216 3.25 -10.45 10.54
CA VAL A 216 2.06 -10.75 11.33
C VAL A 216 1.57 -12.18 11.09
N ASP A 217 1.01 -12.82 12.12
CA ASP A 217 0.34 -14.11 12.00
C ASP A 217 -1.13 -13.97 11.57
N GLU A 218 -1.85 -15.10 11.46
CA GLU A 218 -3.27 -15.14 11.08
C GLU A 218 -4.20 -14.43 12.08
N ASP A 219 -3.80 -14.34 13.35
CA ASP A 219 -4.50 -13.58 14.39
C ASP A 219 -4.19 -12.08 14.33
N GLY A 220 -3.29 -11.65 13.44
CA GLY A 220 -2.87 -10.26 13.29
C GLY A 220 -1.85 -9.81 14.33
N LYS A 221 -1.20 -10.74 15.03
CA LYS A 221 -0.14 -10.45 16.01
C LYS A 221 1.19 -10.25 15.31
N ASN A 222 1.97 -9.27 15.75
CA ASN A 222 3.35 -9.11 15.29
C ASN A 222 4.21 -10.26 15.85
N ILE A 223 4.96 -10.95 14.98
CA ILE A 223 5.70 -12.17 15.36
C ILE A 223 7.22 -12.05 15.25
N VAL A 224 7.72 -11.29 14.28
CA VAL A 224 9.17 -11.08 14.08
C VAL A 224 9.41 -9.84 13.25
N ASN A 225 10.45 -9.08 13.59
CA ASN A 225 10.94 -7.97 12.79
C ASN A 225 12.21 -8.38 12.04
N LYS A 226 12.18 -8.40 10.71
CA LYS A 226 13.36 -8.57 9.88
C LYS A 226 13.75 -7.25 9.25
N VAL A 227 14.97 -6.82 9.49
CA VAL A 227 15.44 -5.52 9.01
C VAL A 227 16.46 -5.74 7.91
N SER A 228 16.29 -5.07 6.78
CA SER A 228 17.32 -4.93 5.76
C SER A 228 17.88 -3.51 5.73
N ILE A 229 19.11 -3.35 5.23
CA ILE A 229 19.72 -2.04 5.02
C ILE A 229 19.81 -1.76 3.51
N ASP A 230 19.15 -0.69 3.08
CA ASP A 230 19.09 -0.33 1.68
C ASP A 230 20.47 0.05 1.13
N GLY A 231 20.78 -0.46 -0.07
CA GLY A 231 22.04 -0.18 -0.76
C GLY A 231 23.24 -0.95 -0.21
N ILE A 232 23.05 -1.84 0.79
CA ILE A 232 24.13 -2.65 1.36
C ILE A 232 23.70 -4.13 1.32
N SER A 233 24.08 -4.81 0.23
CA SER A 233 23.73 -6.21 0.00
C SER A 233 24.23 -7.12 1.13
N GLY A 234 23.38 -8.06 1.56
CA GLY A 234 23.70 -9.06 2.58
C GLY A 234 23.65 -8.55 4.03
N VAL A 235 23.35 -7.27 4.26
CA VAL A 235 23.20 -6.73 5.62
C VAL A 235 21.72 -6.78 6.03
N SER A 236 21.43 -7.67 6.98
CA SER A 236 20.11 -7.85 7.57
C SER A 236 20.19 -8.28 9.03
N GLY A 237 19.14 -7.99 9.81
CA GLY A 237 18.96 -8.47 11.17
C GLY A 237 17.59 -9.11 11.35
N THR A 238 17.47 -10.01 12.33
CA THR A 238 16.19 -10.57 12.78
C THR A 238 16.06 -10.30 14.27
N PHE A 239 14.93 -9.73 14.66
CA PHE A 239 14.60 -9.32 16.02
C PHE A 239 13.30 -10.01 16.41
N ASN A 240 13.41 -10.94 17.35
CA ASN A 240 12.31 -11.69 17.94
C ASN A 240 11.60 -10.85 19.01
N PRO A 241 10.42 -11.28 19.51
CA PRO A 241 9.74 -10.58 20.59
C PRO A 241 10.66 -10.32 21.80
N GLY A 242 10.68 -9.07 22.27
CA GLY A 242 11.56 -8.56 23.32
C GLY A 242 12.92 -8.05 22.85
N GLU A 243 13.31 -8.28 21.59
CA GLU A 243 14.55 -7.76 21.02
C GLU A 243 14.31 -6.38 20.38
N TRP A 244 15.13 -5.41 20.76
CA TRP A 244 15.02 -4.03 20.29
C TRP A 244 15.81 -3.82 19.00
N PHE A 245 15.16 -3.15 18.05
CA PHE A 245 15.81 -2.56 16.89
C PHE A 245 15.90 -1.04 17.04
N ASP A 246 17.09 -0.48 16.90
CA ASP A 246 17.34 0.95 17.00
C ASP A 246 17.42 1.59 15.61
N PHE A 247 16.63 2.65 15.40
CA PHE A 247 16.74 3.49 14.22
C PHE A 247 17.84 4.53 14.41
N VAL A 248 18.83 4.50 13.53
CA VAL A 248 20.02 5.37 13.64
C VAL A 248 20.10 6.33 12.45
N SER A 249 20.40 7.60 12.70
CA SER A 249 20.61 8.62 11.68
C SER A 249 21.87 8.37 10.85
N PRO A 250 22.02 9.01 9.68
CA PRO A 250 23.26 8.98 8.91
C PRO A 250 24.52 9.38 9.69
N TYR A 251 24.35 10.07 10.83
CA TYR A 251 25.42 10.55 11.68
C TYR A 251 25.63 9.72 12.96
N GLY A 252 24.92 8.59 13.11
CA GLY A 252 25.05 7.70 14.26
C GLY A 252 24.14 8.04 15.45
N GLU A 253 23.26 9.04 15.33
CA GLU A 253 22.31 9.39 16.40
C GLU A 253 21.12 8.44 16.39
N GLN A 254 20.84 7.77 17.50
CA GLN A 254 19.61 6.98 17.65
C GLN A 254 18.39 7.89 17.70
N LEU A 255 17.34 7.62 16.93
CA LEU A 255 16.11 8.42 16.83
C LEU A 255 14.96 7.81 17.61
N LEU A 256 14.71 6.53 17.38
CA LEU A 256 13.70 5.74 18.07
C LEU A 256 14.12 4.29 18.07
N SER A 257 13.51 3.49 18.92
CA SER A 257 13.65 2.03 18.93
C SER A 257 12.28 1.39 18.81
N ILE A 258 12.21 0.20 18.24
CA ILE A 258 11.01 -0.63 18.21
C ILE A 258 11.32 -2.04 18.69
N SER A 259 10.42 -2.62 19.48
CA SER A 259 10.44 -4.04 19.87
C SER A 259 9.04 -4.60 19.71
N ILE A 260 8.95 -5.85 19.25
CA ILE A 260 7.69 -6.62 19.31
C ILE A 260 7.52 -7.11 20.76
N ASP A 261 6.29 -7.04 21.27
CA ASP A 261 5.96 -7.51 22.62
C ASP A 261 5.59 -9.01 22.58
N GLN A 262 5.69 -9.70 23.72
CA GLN A 262 5.45 -11.16 23.78
C GLN A 262 4.02 -11.57 23.42
N ASP A 263 3.05 -10.66 23.54
CA ASP A 263 1.64 -10.90 23.25
C ASP A 263 1.26 -10.59 21.79
N GLY A 264 2.19 -10.08 20.99
CA GLY A 264 1.97 -9.66 19.60
C GLY A 264 1.75 -8.17 19.40
N GLY A 265 1.76 -7.37 20.47
CA GLY A 265 1.86 -5.92 20.40
C GLY A 265 3.26 -5.45 20.00
N PHE A 266 3.52 -4.14 20.14
CA PHE A 266 4.86 -3.59 19.99
C PHE A 266 5.04 -2.34 20.83
N THR A 267 6.29 -2.05 21.17
CA THR A 267 6.67 -0.84 21.90
C THR A 267 7.64 0.00 21.06
N ILE A 268 7.34 1.28 20.92
CA ILE A 268 8.26 2.29 20.39
C ILE A 268 8.84 3.10 21.55
N ARG A 269 10.14 3.33 21.54
CA ARG A 269 10.83 4.19 22.50
C ARG A 269 11.50 5.36 21.80
N ASP A 270 11.29 6.57 22.28
CA ASP A 270 11.95 7.77 21.75
C ASP A 270 13.33 8.03 22.40
N GLN A 271 14.03 9.08 21.96
CA GLN A 271 15.34 9.50 22.52
C GLN A 271 15.27 9.91 24.00
N HIS A 272 14.10 10.27 24.50
CA HIS A 272 13.87 10.67 25.89
C HIS A 272 13.48 9.48 26.78
N LEU A 273 13.52 8.25 26.23
CA LEU A 273 13.11 7.01 26.87
C LEU A 273 11.61 6.97 27.20
N ASN A 274 10.79 7.84 26.57
CA ASN A 274 9.35 7.68 26.63
C ASN A 274 8.96 6.43 25.85
N GLN A 275 8.04 5.66 26.42
CA GLN A 275 7.55 4.42 25.84
C GLN A 275 6.13 4.59 25.33
N PHE A 276 5.93 4.19 24.08
CA PHE A 276 4.65 4.10 23.41
C PHE A 276 4.37 2.64 23.15
N GLN A 277 3.53 2.03 23.97
CA GLN A 277 3.14 0.63 23.81
C GLN A 277 1.84 0.55 23.00
N VAL A 278 1.82 -0.30 21.98
CA VAL A 278 0.65 -0.62 21.17
C VAL A 278 0.27 -2.07 21.45
N THR A 279 -0.95 -2.31 21.89
CA THR A 279 -1.43 -3.68 22.14
C THR A 279 -1.51 -4.48 20.86
N ALA A 280 -1.48 -5.82 20.98
CA ALA A 280 -1.89 -6.69 19.89
C ALA A 280 -3.29 -6.30 19.36
N TYR A 281 -3.47 -6.42 18.05
CA TYR A 281 -4.72 -6.10 17.37
C TYR A 281 -5.89 -6.91 17.92
N GLN A 282 -7.02 -6.24 18.08
CA GLN A 282 -8.32 -6.84 18.31
C GLN A 282 -9.28 -6.26 17.28
N ARG A 283 -10.42 -6.92 17.03
CA ARG A 283 -11.42 -6.44 16.05
C ARG A 283 -11.91 -5.01 16.31
N SER A 284 -11.82 -4.53 17.55
CA SER A 284 -12.19 -3.15 17.91
C SER A 284 -11.10 -2.12 17.59
N GLY A 285 -9.86 -2.53 17.29
CA GLY A 285 -8.70 -1.67 17.11
C GLY A 285 -7.55 -2.04 18.04
N VAL A 286 -6.71 -1.05 18.35
CA VAL A 286 -5.55 -1.16 19.25
C VAL A 286 -5.59 -0.09 20.33
N TYR A 287 -5.07 -0.39 21.50
CA TYR A 287 -4.79 0.60 22.53
C TYR A 287 -3.35 1.08 22.42
N VAL A 288 -3.16 2.38 22.55
CA VAL A 288 -1.85 3.02 22.65
C VAL A 288 -1.68 3.56 24.05
N TYR A 289 -0.58 3.18 24.71
CA TYR A 289 -0.19 3.63 26.03
C TYR A 289 1.04 4.52 25.94
N PHE A 290 1.08 5.58 26.74
CA PHE A 290 2.26 6.41 26.97
C PHE A 290 2.72 6.23 28.41
N ASN A 291 3.91 5.64 28.60
CA ASN A 291 4.47 5.34 29.92
C ASN A 291 3.41 4.71 30.86
N ASP A 292 2.87 3.56 30.47
CA ASP A 292 1.84 2.78 31.17
C ASP A 292 0.44 3.42 31.30
N ASN A 293 0.24 4.64 30.81
CA ASN A 293 -1.06 5.32 30.82
C ASN A 293 -1.73 5.21 29.45
N VAL A 294 -3.01 4.84 29.41
CA VAL A 294 -3.77 4.82 28.15
C VAL A 294 -3.75 6.22 27.55
N LEU A 295 -3.19 6.35 26.35
CA LEU A 295 -3.17 7.58 25.58
C LEU A 295 -4.44 7.70 24.73
N PHE A 296 -4.73 6.67 23.94
CA PHE A 296 -5.98 6.54 23.19
C PHE A 296 -6.21 5.09 22.74
N HIS A 297 -7.44 4.81 22.33
CA HIS A 297 -7.81 3.64 21.54
C HIS A 297 -8.01 4.06 20.09
N LEU A 298 -7.33 3.40 19.16
CA LEU A 298 -7.38 3.67 17.73
C LEU A 298 -8.08 2.54 16.99
N ASN A 299 -9.02 2.88 16.12
CA ASN A 299 -9.61 1.96 15.17
C ASN A 299 -9.58 2.57 13.76
N ALA A 300 -8.94 1.89 12.82
CA ALA A 300 -8.91 2.25 11.41
C ALA A 300 -9.66 1.21 10.57
N ILE A 301 -10.51 1.67 9.66
CA ILE A 301 -11.34 0.85 8.77
C ILE A 301 -11.19 1.42 7.37
N ASP A 302 -10.90 0.55 6.41
CA ASP A 302 -10.80 0.89 4.99
C ASP A 302 -11.94 0.21 4.22
N GLU A 303 -12.90 1.02 3.75
CA GLU A 303 -14.03 0.60 2.93
C GLU A 303 -13.62 0.74 1.46
N THR A 304 -12.93 -0.29 0.95
CA THR A 304 -12.24 -0.24 -0.35
C THR A 304 -13.16 -0.10 -1.55
N GLU A 305 -14.40 -0.58 -1.46
CA GLU A 305 -15.41 -0.39 -2.52
C GLU A 305 -15.85 1.07 -2.65
N ASP A 306 -16.02 1.74 -1.50
CA ASP A 306 -16.47 3.13 -1.44
C ASP A 306 -15.30 4.12 -1.56
N GLY A 307 -14.05 3.63 -1.44
CA GLY A 307 -12.87 4.45 -1.45
C GLY A 307 -12.79 5.36 -0.21
N CYS A 308 -13.07 4.80 0.98
CA CYS A 308 -13.09 5.57 2.23
C CYS A 308 -12.28 4.91 3.34
N LEU A 309 -11.23 5.59 3.82
CA LEU A 309 -10.49 5.22 5.02
C LEU A 309 -10.95 6.09 6.19
N THR A 310 -11.49 5.45 7.23
CA THR A 310 -11.89 6.11 8.47
C THR A 310 -10.96 5.72 9.61
N ILE A 311 -10.40 6.72 10.30
CA ILE A 311 -9.54 6.55 11.48
C ILE A 311 -10.20 7.22 12.67
N ILE A 312 -10.48 6.44 13.72
CA ILE A 312 -11.12 6.92 14.94
C ILE A 312 -10.14 6.76 16.10
N GLN A 313 -9.78 7.88 16.73
CA GLN A 313 -8.99 7.90 17.97
C GLN A 313 -9.86 8.37 19.13
N LYS A 314 -9.99 7.54 20.16
CA LYS A 314 -10.75 7.85 21.38
C LYS A 314 -9.80 7.98 22.55
N SER A 315 -9.81 9.12 23.22
CA SER A 315 -9.02 9.39 24.42
C SER A 315 -9.93 9.84 25.57
N ALA A 316 -9.36 10.04 26.75
CA ALA A 316 -10.05 10.66 27.88
C ALA A 316 -10.45 12.13 27.63
N PHE A 317 -9.96 12.75 26.55
CA PHE A 317 -10.21 14.16 26.22
C PHE A 317 -11.18 14.34 25.04
N GLY A 318 -11.74 13.25 24.52
CA GLY A 318 -12.67 13.26 23.40
C GLY A 318 -12.26 12.31 22.26
N LYS A 319 -12.88 12.52 21.11
CA LYS A 319 -12.78 11.68 19.92
C LYS A 319 -12.24 12.50 18.76
N LEU A 320 -11.17 12.03 18.12
CA LEU A 320 -10.72 12.50 16.82
C LEU A 320 -11.22 11.53 15.76
N VAL A 321 -11.81 12.06 14.70
CA VAL A 321 -12.22 11.30 13.51
C VAL A 321 -11.52 11.91 12.31
N GLU A 322 -10.80 11.06 11.58
CA GLU A 322 -10.17 11.39 10.31
C GLU A 322 -10.82 10.54 9.23
N GLU A 323 -11.24 11.16 8.14
CA GLU A 323 -11.83 10.48 6.98
C GLU A 323 -11.05 10.88 5.73
N MET A 324 -10.55 9.88 5.02
CA MET A 324 -9.84 10.04 3.76
C MET A 324 -10.65 9.39 2.65
N SER A 325 -11.18 10.21 1.75
CA SER A 325 -11.80 9.74 0.51
C SER A 325 -10.73 9.59 -0.56
N TYR A 326 -10.80 8.49 -1.32
CA TYR A 326 -9.89 8.20 -2.41
C TYR A 326 -10.62 7.51 -3.55
N ASN A 327 -10.00 7.51 -4.73
CA ASN A 327 -10.51 6.77 -5.87
C ASN A 327 -10.23 5.26 -5.68
N PRO A 328 -11.27 4.39 -5.63
CA PRO A 328 -11.11 2.97 -5.30
C PRO A 328 -10.31 2.17 -6.34
N HIS A 329 -10.06 2.73 -7.53
CA HIS A 329 -9.30 2.06 -8.58
C HIS A 329 -7.86 2.56 -8.71
N THR A 330 -7.54 3.75 -8.21
CA THR A 330 -6.19 4.34 -8.36
C THR A 330 -5.51 4.68 -7.02
N GLY A 331 -6.27 4.69 -5.91
CA GLY A 331 -5.82 5.17 -4.60
C GLY A 331 -5.53 6.67 -4.59
N THR A 332 -6.00 7.42 -5.59
CA THR A 332 -5.80 8.88 -5.61
C THR A 332 -6.70 9.50 -4.56
N ILE A 333 -6.11 10.12 -3.54
CA ILE A 333 -6.83 10.86 -2.50
C ILE A 333 -7.62 12.02 -3.13
N THR A 334 -8.89 12.11 -2.82
CA THR A 334 -9.81 13.14 -3.32
C THR A 334 -10.19 14.14 -2.23
N ASP A 335 -10.25 13.70 -0.98
CA ASP A 335 -10.50 14.55 0.18
C ASP A 335 -9.86 13.95 1.44
N PHE A 336 -9.55 14.82 2.40
CA PHE A 336 -9.07 14.41 3.72
C PHE A 336 -9.60 15.39 4.78
N MET A 337 -10.56 14.91 5.57
CA MET A 337 -11.16 15.65 6.67
C MET A 337 -10.66 15.14 8.02
N SER A 338 -10.58 16.06 8.98
CA SER A 338 -10.23 15.77 10.38
C SER A 338 -11.12 16.59 11.30
N GLU A 339 -11.91 15.91 12.13
CA GLU A 339 -12.85 16.51 13.07
C GLU A 339 -12.53 16.08 14.51
N GLN A 340 -12.37 17.06 15.40
CA GLN A 340 -12.22 16.83 16.83
C GLN A 340 -13.57 17.05 17.53
N LEU A 341 -14.14 15.96 18.03
CA LEU A 341 -15.37 15.96 18.81
C LEU A 341 -15.01 15.95 20.30
N GLY A 342 -15.32 17.05 20.99
CA GLY A 342 -15.20 17.10 22.45
C GLY A 342 -16.16 16.12 23.13
N GLU A 343 -15.88 15.75 24.38
CA GLU A 343 -16.92 15.16 25.22
C GLU A 343 -18.04 16.20 25.39
N GLY A 344 -19.24 15.87 24.93
CA GLY A 344 -20.40 16.73 25.11
C GLY A 344 -20.63 17.03 26.58
N GLN A 345 -20.92 18.30 26.88
CA GLN A 345 -21.74 18.66 28.04
C GLN A 345 -23.15 18.08 27.92
#